data_AF-A0A6A0RFF6-F1
#
_entry.id   AF-A0A6A0RFF6-F1
#
_cell.length_a   1.000
_cell.length_b   1.000
_cell.length_c   1.000
_cell.angle_alpha   90.00
_cell.angle_beta   90.00
_cell.angle_gamma   90.00
#
_symmetry.space_group_name_H-M   'P 1'
#
loop_
_entity.id
_entity.type
_entity.pdbx_description
1 polymer ?
#
loop_
_entity_poly.entity_id
_entity_poly.type
_entity_poly.pdbx_seq_one_letter_code
_entity_poly.pdbx_strand_id
1 'polypeptide(L)'
;MSQDEIRQSLSYGVYIEHSRSIKLAADENNKTFYKIANEFMTEKNRVKGLGLLSSSLMLYAISIELILKAVALYKETNNIISGEIKTYNDFLKKLKGKNNNGHEFKSIIEKYSINLTNSDLVLIGHLQDYTIWAGRFPFPIKENEIIKLENNNGSFGASLSLSYINEIDNIIEKLVDEII
;
A
#
# COMPACT_ATOMS: atom_id res chain seq x y z
N MET A 1 29.27 9.04 4.30
CA MET A 1 28.91 8.46 2.99
C MET A 1 28.48 9.59 2.07
N SER A 2 28.95 9.64 0.83
CA SER A 2 28.27 10.45 -0.20
C SER A 2 26.92 9.83 -0.56
N GLN A 3 26.04 10.58 -1.23
CA GLN A 3 24.72 10.08 -1.64
C GLN A 3 24.84 8.85 -2.58
N ASP A 4 25.91 8.80 -3.37
CA ASP A 4 26.24 7.68 -4.28
C ASP A 4 26.72 6.42 -3.54
N GLU A 5 27.11 6.53 -2.27
CA GLU A 5 27.55 5.41 -1.43
C GLU A 5 26.40 4.79 -0.61
N ILE A 6 25.18 5.33 -0.70
CA ILE A 6 24.02 4.78 -0.01
C ILE A 6 23.66 3.42 -0.63
N ARG A 7 23.58 2.39 0.23
CA ARG A 7 23.15 1.04 -0.17
C ARG A 7 21.76 1.10 -0.83
N GLN A 8 21.57 0.35 -1.91
CA GLN A 8 20.29 0.29 -2.64
C GLN A 8 19.08 -0.01 -1.72
N SER A 9 19.26 -0.87 -0.71
CA SER A 9 18.22 -1.18 0.30
C SER A 9 17.82 -0.01 1.21
N LEU A 10 18.54 1.11 1.16
CA LEU A 10 18.29 2.34 1.90
C LEU A 10 18.09 3.54 0.96
N SER A 11 18.13 3.31 -0.36
CA SER A 11 17.90 4.35 -1.35
C SER A 11 16.41 4.54 -1.55
N TYR A 12 15.88 5.73 -1.26
CA TYR A 12 14.47 6.04 -1.46
C TYR A 12 14.06 5.90 -2.94
N GLY A 13 14.96 6.15 -3.89
CA GLY A 13 14.70 6.03 -5.33
C GLY A 13 14.28 4.62 -5.75
N VAL A 14 14.90 3.58 -5.17
CA VAL A 14 14.54 2.18 -5.40
C VAL A 14 13.11 1.89 -4.96
N TYR A 15 12.67 2.51 -3.86
CA TYR A 15 11.32 2.31 -3.33
C TYR A 15 10.27 3.06 -4.16
N ILE A 16 10.60 4.25 -4.69
CA ILE A 16 9.74 4.98 -5.65
C ILE A 16 9.54 4.13 -6.91
N GLU A 17 10.63 3.63 -7.50
CA GLU A 17 10.56 2.79 -8.70
C GLU A 17 9.73 1.53 -8.45
N HIS A 18 9.97 0.85 -7.32
CA HIS A 18 9.24 -0.36 -6.99
C HIS A 18 7.75 -0.09 -6.72
N SER A 19 7.42 1.01 -6.03
CA SER A 19 6.03 1.46 -5.83
C SER A 19 5.31 1.62 -7.17
N ARG A 20 5.89 2.40 -8.11
CA ARG A 20 5.32 2.61 -9.45
C ARG A 20 5.17 1.29 -10.22
N SER A 21 6.16 0.41 -10.17
CA SER A 21 6.09 -0.90 -10.83
C SER A 21 4.93 -1.76 -10.29
N ILE A 22 4.75 -1.80 -8.97
CA ILE A 22 3.66 -2.55 -8.34
C ILE A 22 2.29 -1.94 -8.67
N LYS A 23 2.19 -0.60 -8.68
CA LYS A 23 0.99 0.13 -9.09
C LYS A 23 0.57 -0.21 -10.52
N LEU A 24 1.51 -0.23 -11.47
CA LEU A 24 1.22 -0.59 -12.86
C LEU A 24 0.62 -2.01 -12.97
N ALA A 25 1.13 -2.97 -12.20
CA ALA A 25 0.53 -4.31 -12.15
C ALA A 25 -0.89 -4.29 -11.55
N ALA A 26 -1.12 -3.49 -10.51
CA ALA A 26 -2.43 -3.31 -9.90
C ALA A 26 -3.45 -2.67 -10.87
N ASP A 27 -3.01 -1.69 -11.67
CA ASP A 27 -3.83 -1.03 -12.69
C ASP A 27 -4.31 -2.03 -13.74
N GLU A 28 -3.41 -2.89 -14.26
CA GLU A 28 -3.78 -3.90 -15.26
C GLU A 28 -4.75 -4.93 -14.71
N ASN A 29 -4.57 -5.34 -13.45
CA ASN A 29 -5.52 -6.22 -12.76
C ASN A 29 -6.88 -5.54 -12.58
N ASN A 30 -6.90 -4.27 -12.17
CA ASN A 30 -8.13 -3.49 -11.97
C ASN A 30 -8.91 -3.30 -13.28
N LYS A 31 -8.22 -2.91 -14.36
CA LYS A 31 -8.81 -2.81 -15.71
C LYS A 31 -9.42 -4.14 -16.15
N THR A 32 -8.73 -5.25 -15.87
CA THR A 32 -9.21 -6.59 -16.22
C THR A 32 -10.40 -7.02 -15.36
N PHE A 33 -10.38 -6.71 -14.06
CA PHE A 33 -11.50 -6.93 -13.15
C PHE A 33 -12.76 -6.23 -13.67
N TYR A 34 -12.62 -4.95 -14.03
CA TYR A 34 -13.72 -4.15 -14.58
C TYR A 34 -14.31 -4.72 -15.86
N LYS A 35 -13.48 -5.22 -16.78
CA LYS A 35 -13.97 -5.89 -18.00
C LYS A 35 -14.84 -7.10 -17.66
N ILE A 36 -14.37 -7.95 -16.76
CA ILE A 36 -15.08 -9.18 -16.35
C ILE A 36 -16.35 -8.88 -15.57
N ALA A 37 -16.34 -7.83 -14.73
CA ALA A 37 -17.51 -7.40 -13.98
C ALA A 37 -18.68 -6.96 -14.89
N ASN A 38 -18.40 -6.58 -16.14
CA ASN A 38 -19.37 -6.21 -17.15
C ASN A 38 -19.74 -7.36 -18.12
N GLU A 39 -19.17 -8.55 -17.94
CA GLU A 39 -19.51 -9.74 -18.73
C GLU A 39 -20.64 -10.55 -18.07
N PHE A 40 -21.17 -11.54 -18.79
CA PHE A 40 -22.13 -12.49 -18.22
C PHE A 40 -21.52 -13.24 -17.03
N MET A 41 -22.28 -13.33 -15.93
CA MET A 41 -21.81 -13.94 -14.69
C MET A 41 -21.76 -15.46 -14.80
N THR A 42 -20.56 -15.99 -15.08
CA THR A 42 -20.24 -17.42 -15.01
C THR A 42 -19.45 -17.72 -13.74
N GLU A 43 -19.40 -18.98 -13.30
CA GLU A 43 -18.53 -19.38 -12.17
C GLU A 43 -17.06 -19.02 -12.42
N LYS A 44 -16.58 -19.26 -13.64
CA LYS A 44 -15.22 -18.88 -14.07
C LYS A 44 -14.99 -17.37 -13.94
N ASN A 45 -15.93 -16.56 -14.41
CA ASN A 45 -15.85 -15.10 -14.32
C ASN A 45 -15.91 -14.61 -12.87
N ARG A 46 -16.75 -15.24 -12.04
CA ARG A 46 -16.83 -14.95 -10.59
C ARG A 46 -15.49 -15.22 -9.89
N VAL A 47 -14.91 -16.41 -10.07
CA VAL A 47 -13.64 -16.78 -9.43
C VAL A 47 -12.50 -15.88 -9.92
N LYS A 48 -12.43 -15.62 -11.23
CA LYS A 48 -11.43 -14.72 -11.80
C LYS A 48 -11.59 -13.28 -11.28
N GLY A 49 -12.82 -12.78 -11.21
CA GLY A 49 -13.14 -11.46 -10.68
C GLY A 49 -12.72 -11.29 -9.22
N LEU A 50 -13.03 -12.28 -8.36
CA LEU A 50 -12.60 -12.28 -6.96
C LEU A 50 -11.06 -12.25 -6.84
N GLY A 51 -10.35 -13.06 -7.63
CA GLY A 51 -8.89 -13.06 -7.62
C GLY A 51 -8.28 -11.73 -8.08
N LEU A 52 -8.82 -11.12 -9.14
CA LEU A 52 -8.36 -9.83 -9.64
C LEU A 52 -8.65 -8.69 -8.66
N LEU A 53 -9.84 -8.67 -8.05
CA LEU A 53 -10.20 -7.68 -7.03
C LEU A 53 -9.22 -7.72 -5.85
N SER A 54 -9.08 -8.89 -5.23
CA SER A 54 -8.23 -9.09 -4.05
C SER A 54 -6.76 -8.79 -4.34
N SER A 55 -6.23 -9.27 -5.47
CA SER A 55 -4.85 -9.01 -5.85
C SER A 55 -4.59 -7.55 -6.19
N SER A 56 -5.53 -6.86 -6.87
CA SER A 56 -5.38 -5.42 -7.16
C SER A 56 -5.29 -4.60 -5.88
N LEU A 57 -6.21 -4.81 -4.93
CA LEU A 57 -6.21 -4.09 -3.65
C LEU A 57 -4.92 -4.36 -2.85
N MET A 58 -4.46 -5.61 -2.82
CA MET A 58 -3.18 -5.96 -2.19
C MET A 58 -2.00 -5.25 -2.85
N LEU A 59 -1.94 -5.21 -4.18
CA LEU A 59 -0.86 -4.54 -4.90
C LEU A 59 -0.91 -3.01 -4.68
N TYR A 60 -2.09 -2.38 -4.73
CA TYR A 60 -2.22 -0.95 -4.39
C TYR A 60 -1.76 -0.67 -2.95
N ALA A 61 -2.12 -1.52 -2.00
CA ALA A 61 -1.70 -1.39 -0.61
C ALA A 61 -0.16 -1.48 -0.47
N ILE A 62 0.48 -2.45 -1.13
CA ILE A 62 1.94 -2.58 -1.17
C ILE A 62 2.59 -1.36 -1.83
N SER A 63 2.01 -0.87 -2.93
CA SER A 63 2.49 0.34 -3.62
C SER A 63 2.51 1.54 -2.69
N ILE A 64 1.43 1.76 -1.94
CA ILE A 64 1.31 2.83 -0.95
C ILE A 64 2.32 2.65 0.18
N GLU A 65 2.52 1.43 0.68
CA GLU A 65 3.53 1.13 1.69
C GLU A 65 4.93 1.53 1.23
N LEU A 66 5.28 1.17 -0.01
CA LEU A 66 6.59 1.41 -0.59
C LEU A 66 6.86 2.91 -0.73
N ILE A 67 5.90 3.70 -1.22
CA ILE A 67 6.10 5.14 -1.38
C ILE A 67 6.16 5.88 -0.03
N LEU A 68 5.37 5.47 0.96
CA LEU A 68 5.48 5.99 2.33
C LEU A 68 6.87 5.69 2.92
N LYS A 69 7.41 4.49 2.67
CA LYS A 69 8.78 4.13 3.07
C LYS A 69 9.85 4.92 2.31
N ALA A 70 9.61 5.26 1.04
CA ALA A 70 10.51 6.14 0.29
C ALA A 70 10.61 7.52 0.94
N VAL A 71 9.48 8.14 1.31
CA VAL A 71 9.46 9.42 2.04
C VAL A 71 10.20 9.31 3.37
N ALA A 72 9.96 8.24 4.12
CA ALA A 72 10.66 7.98 5.38
C ALA A 72 12.18 7.85 5.19
N LEU A 73 12.63 7.08 4.19
CA LEU A 73 14.05 6.94 3.86
C LEU A 73 14.67 8.28 3.48
N TYR A 74 13.97 9.10 2.68
CA TYR A 74 14.41 10.43 2.31
C TYR A 74 14.60 11.32 3.55
N LYS A 75 13.62 11.39 4.46
CA LYS A 75 13.71 12.17 5.70
C LYS A 75 14.79 11.64 6.66
N GLU A 76 15.21 10.39 6.52
CA GLU A 76 16.29 9.76 7.30
C GLU A 76 17.67 9.82 6.60
N THR A 77 17.79 10.49 5.45
CA THR A 77 19.04 10.54 4.64
C THR A 77 20.25 10.96 5.46
N ASN A 78 20.12 11.98 6.33
CA ASN A 78 21.21 12.42 7.19
C ASN A 78 21.68 11.33 8.18
N ASN A 79 20.74 10.53 8.69
CA ASN A 79 21.03 9.44 9.63
C ASN A 79 21.63 8.22 8.91
N ILE A 80 21.32 8.05 7.63
CA ILE A 80 21.96 7.06 6.75
C ILE A 80 23.39 7.50 6.43
N ILE A 81 23.58 8.76 6.05
CA ILE A 81 24.89 9.34 5.69
C ILE A 81 25.86 9.34 6.88
N SER A 82 25.36 9.65 8.09
CA SER A 82 26.14 9.64 9.33
C SER A 82 26.48 8.22 9.81
N GLY A 83 25.83 7.20 9.26
CA GLY A 83 26.00 5.81 9.67
C GLY A 83 25.22 5.42 10.94
N GLU A 84 24.28 6.24 11.41
CA GLU A 84 23.31 5.82 12.44
C GLU A 84 22.41 4.69 11.90
N ILE A 85 21.99 4.79 10.64
CA ILE A 85 21.24 3.76 9.93
C ILE A 85 22.15 3.09 8.90
N LYS A 86 22.61 1.87 9.21
CA LYS A 86 23.57 1.13 8.35
C LYS A 86 22.89 0.05 7.50
N THR A 87 21.76 -0.43 7.97
CA THR A 87 21.02 -1.54 7.35
C THR A 87 19.54 -1.21 7.25
N TYR A 88 18.84 -1.88 6.32
CA TYR A 88 17.39 -1.80 6.23
C TYR A 88 16.69 -2.22 7.54
N ASN A 89 17.28 -3.15 8.28
CA ASN A 89 16.75 -3.55 9.59
C ASN A 89 16.85 -2.42 10.62
N ASP A 90 17.90 -1.60 10.58
CA ASP A 90 18.03 -0.43 11.47
C ASP A 90 16.96 0.61 11.13
N PHE A 91 16.74 0.86 9.83
CA PHE A 91 15.65 1.70 9.35
C PHE A 91 14.29 1.18 9.84
N LEU A 92 14.00 -0.10 9.67
CA LEU A 92 12.75 -0.71 10.14
C LEU A 92 12.60 -0.60 11.65
N LYS A 93 13.66 -0.79 12.44
CA LYS A 93 13.60 -0.61 13.90
C LYS A 93 13.30 0.83 14.29
N LYS A 94 13.83 1.80 13.54
CA LYS A 94 13.53 3.21 13.77
C LYS A 94 12.09 3.53 13.40
N LEU A 95 11.58 2.93 12.33
CA LEU A 95 10.20 3.06 11.86
C LEU A 95 9.20 2.42 12.83
N LYS A 96 9.55 1.25 13.38
CA LYS A 96 8.80 0.54 14.43
C LYS A 96 8.85 1.33 15.74
N GLY A 97 7.75 2.02 16.08
CA GLY A 97 7.52 2.47 17.45
C GLY A 97 7.40 1.28 18.43
N LYS A 98 7.29 1.54 19.74
CA LYS A 98 7.23 0.50 20.79
C LYS A 98 6.18 -0.61 20.53
N ASN A 99 5.13 -0.33 19.77
CA ASN A 99 4.01 -1.25 19.49
C ASN A 99 3.71 -1.45 17.99
N ASN A 100 4.64 -1.14 17.09
CA ASN A 100 4.36 -1.17 15.64
C ASN A 100 5.20 -2.24 14.91
N ASN A 101 4.64 -2.87 13.88
CA ASN A 101 5.30 -3.87 13.05
C ASN A 101 6.04 -3.30 11.81
N GLY A 102 6.02 -1.98 11.59
CA GLY A 102 6.73 -1.31 10.50
C GLY A 102 6.01 -1.34 9.15
N HIS A 103 4.74 -1.78 9.14
CA HIS A 103 3.86 -1.85 7.96
C HIS A 103 2.59 -1.01 8.08
N GLU A 104 2.42 -0.31 9.22
CA GLU A 104 1.25 0.53 9.46
C GLU A 104 1.44 1.92 8.85
N PHE A 105 0.65 2.23 7.82
CA PHE A 105 0.66 3.49 7.08
C PHE A 105 0.53 4.69 8.02
N LYS A 106 -0.45 4.63 8.92
CA LYS A 106 -0.78 5.71 9.85
C LYS A 106 0.43 6.14 10.68
N SER A 107 1.19 5.19 11.22
CA SER A 107 2.36 5.53 12.02
C SER A 107 3.52 6.08 11.21
N ILE A 108 3.68 5.68 9.94
CA ILE A 108 4.68 6.29 9.04
C ILE A 108 4.28 7.74 8.77
N ILE A 109 3.02 7.97 8.40
CA ILE A 109 2.46 9.30 8.11
C ILE A 109 2.63 10.23 9.32
N GLU A 110 2.25 9.78 10.51
CA GLU A 110 2.36 10.56 11.75
C GLU A 110 3.82 10.84 12.13
N LYS A 111 4.67 9.81 12.16
CA LYS A 111 6.08 9.93 12.56
C LYS A 111 6.85 10.90 11.69
N TYR A 112 6.59 10.88 10.39
CA TYR A 112 7.29 11.70 9.40
C TYR A 112 6.51 12.95 9.01
N SER A 113 5.36 13.24 9.64
CA SER A 113 4.52 14.40 9.36
C SER A 113 4.25 14.58 7.86
N ILE A 114 3.81 13.50 7.22
CA ILE A 114 3.51 13.45 5.77
C ILE A 114 2.16 14.15 5.53
N ASN A 115 2.11 15.07 4.56
CA ASN A 115 0.97 15.96 4.37
C ASN A 115 -0.04 15.39 3.37
N LEU A 116 -1.01 14.65 3.89
CA LEU A 116 -2.07 14.03 3.10
C LEU A 116 -3.41 14.72 3.32
N THR A 117 -4.25 14.76 2.27
CA THR A 117 -5.63 15.27 2.40
C THR A 117 -6.49 14.24 3.13
N ASN A 118 -7.64 14.67 3.64
CA ASN A 118 -8.59 13.73 4.26
C ASN A 118 -9.04 12.63 3.29
N SER A 119 -9.21 12.93 2.00
CA SER A 119 -9.53 11.92 0.98
C SER A 119 -8.41 10.90 0.81
N ASP A 120 -7.15 11.35 0.79
CA ASP A 120 -5.98 10.45 0.71
C ASP A 120 -5.96 9.51 1.91
N LEU A 121 -6.18 10.06 3.12
CA LEU A 121 -6.17 9.28 4.36
C LEU A 121 -7.30 8.24 4.42
N VAL A 122 -8.49 8.56 3.91
CA VAL A 122 -9.61 7.60 3.82
C VAL A 122 -9.24 6.45 2.89
N LEU A 123 -8.72 6.74 1.69
CA LEU A 123 -8.32 5.72 0.73
C LEU A 123 -7.20 4.81 1.28
N ILE A 124 -6.17 5.40 1.87
CA ILE A 124 -5.07 4.68 2.51
C ILE A 124 -5.58 3.81 3.68
N GLY A 125 -6.51 4.33 4.48
CA GLY A 125 -7.16 3.59 5.56
C GLY A 125 -7.85 2.33 5.07
N HIS A 126 -8.55 2.40 3.93
CA HIS A 126 -9.18 1.22 3.32
C HIS A 126 -8.17 0.17 2.82
N LEU A 127 -6.97 0.60 2.41
CA LEU A 127 -5.92 -0.27 1.89
C LEU A 127 -5.06 -0.91 2.99
N GLN A 128 -5.05 -0.36 4.21
CA GLN A 128 -4.19 -0.82 5.30
C GLN A 128 -4.34 -2.31 5.60
N ASP A 129 -5.57 -2.83 5.61
CA ASP A 129 -5.81 -4.24 5.95
C ASP A 129 -5.28 -5.20 4.87
N TYR A 130 -5.13 -4.72 3.63
CA TYR A 130 -4.65 -5.48 2.49
C TYR A 130 -3.12 -5.66 2.48
N THR A 131 -2.37 -4.93 3.31
CA THR A 131 -0.91 -5.18 3.46
C THR A 131 -0.61 -6.42 4.31
N ILE A 132 -1.51 -6.75 5.24
CA ILE A 132 -1.27 -7.79 6.25
C ILE A 132 -2.11 -9.05 5.98
N TRP A 133 -3.42 -8.89 5.73
CA TRP A 133 -4.37 -10.00 5.80
C TRP A 133 -5.39 -10.02 4.66
N ALA A 134 -6.06 -8.90 4.44
CA ALA A 134 -7.14 -8.81 3.45
C ALA A 134 -6.60 -9.11 2.04
N GLY A 135 -7.37 -9.87 1.27
CA GLY A 135 -6.98 -10.34 -0.07
C GLY A 135 -6.14 -11.62 -0.10
N ARG A 136 -5.53 -12.04 1.03
CA ARG A 136 -4.85 -13.35 1.16
C ARG A 136 -5.75 -14.41 1.74
N PHE A 137 -6.56 -14.02 2.71
CA PHE A 137 -7.52 -14.89 3.39
C PHE A 137 -8.96 -14.46 3.07
N PRO A 138 -9.89 -15.42 2.95
CA PRO A 138 -11.27 -15.13 2.58
C PRO A 138 -12.07 -14.40 3.69
N PHE A 139 -11.58 -14.40 4.92
CA PHE A 139 -12.25 -13.81 6.08
C PHE A 139 -11.32 -12.84 6.82
N PRO A 140 -11.88 -11.77 7.44
CA PRO A 140 -11.12 -10.89 8.32
C PRO A 140 -10.52 -11.59 9.54
N ILE A 141 -9.60 -10.92 10.24
CA ILE A 141 -8.97 -11.44 11.46
C ILE A 141 -9.98 -11.54 12.62
N LYS A 142 -10.92 -10.59 12.69
CA LYS A 142 -11.81 -10.46 13.85
C LYS A 142 -13.15 -11.14 13.62
N GLU A 143 -13.55 -11.99 14.56
CA GLU A 143 -14.80 -12.75 14.53
C GLU A 143 -16.05 -11.87 14.33
N ASN A 144 -16.09 -10.70 14.97
CA ASN A 144 -17.22 -9.77 14.83
C ASN A 144 -17.37 -9.20 13.40
N GLU A 145 -16.28 -9.14 12.62
CA GLU A 145 -16.32 -8.75 11.21
C GLU A 145 -16.78 -9.92 10.34
N ILE A 146 -16.38 -11.15 10.67
CA ILE A 146 -16.90 -12.38 10.03
C ILE A 146 -18.41 -12.46 10.19
N ILE A 147 -18.93 -12.34 11.42
CA ILE A 147 -20.37 -12.38 11.71
C ILE A 147 -21.12 -11.31 10.92
N LYS A 148 -20.54 -10.11 10.74
CA LYS A 148 -21.15 -9.04 9.92
C LYS A 148 -21.21 -9.41 8.44
N LEU A 149 -20.18 -10.06 7.89
CA LEU A 149 -20.16 -10.52 6.50
C LEU A 149 -21.22 -11.59 6.26
N GLU A 150 -21.31 -12.56 7.17
CA GLU A 150 -22.27 -13.66 7.11
C GLU A 150 -23.72 -13.15 7.20
N ASN A 151 -24.01 -12.25 8.15
CA ASN A 151 -25.35 -11.71 8.35
C ASN A 151 -25.82 -10.75 7.24
N ASN A 152 -24.90 -10.11 6.51
CA ASN A 152 -25.22 -9.20 5.41
C ASN A 152 -25.18 -9.87 4.02
N ASN A 153 -25.28 -11.19 3.95
CA ASN A 153 -25.18 -11.97 2.70
C ASN A 153 -23.94 -11.60 1.86
N GLY A 154 -22.82 -11.26 2.49
CA GLY A 154 -21.58 -10.87 1.79
C GLY A 154 -21.62 -9.54 1.04
N SER A 155 -22.63 -8.68 1.25
CA SER A 155 -22.74 -7.36 0.58
C SER A 155 -21.83 -6.28 1.17
N PHE A 156 -21.16 -6.59 2.29
CA PHE A 156 -20.16 -5.72 2.90
C PHE A 156 -18.78 -6.19 2.42
N GLY A 157 -18.05 -5.38 1.68
CA GLY A 157 -16.73 -5.76 1.19
C GLY A 157 -16.06 -4.58 0.50
N ALA A 158 -14.75 -4.65 0.32
CA ALA A 158 -14.08 -3.61 -0.44
C ALA A 158 -14.62 -3.60 -1.88
N SER A 159 -14.87 -2.40 -2.37
CA SER A 159 -15.12 -2.17 -3.79
C SER A 159 -13.83 -1.66 -4.42
N LEU A 160 -13.66 -1.95 -5.70
CA LEU A 160 -12.57 -1.41 -6.49
C LEU A 160 -13.20 -0.65 -7.64
N SER A 161 -12.83 0.63 -7.76
CA SER A 161 -13.28 1.47 -8.85
C SER A 161 -12.17 1.70 -9.89
N LEU A 162 -12.52 2.11 -11.12
CA LEU A 162 -11.52 2.60 -12.07
C LEU A 162 -10.89 3.92 -11.58
N SER A 163 -11.55 4.66 -10.68
CA SER A 163 -10.98 5.89 -10.11
C SER A 163 -9.76 5.60 -9.23
N TYR A 164 -9.64 4.41 -8.63
CA TYR A 164 -8.45 4.01 -7.87
C TYR A 164 -7.16 4.16 -8.68
N ILE A 165 -7.21 3.95 -10.01
CA ILE A 165 -6.02 4.11 -10.87
C ILE A 165 -5.45 5.51 -10.74
N ASN A 166 -6.30 6.54 -10.79
CA ASN A 166 -5.91 7.94 -10.74
C ASN A 166 -5.72 8.42 -9.29
N GLU A 167 -6.56 7.96 -8.36
CA GLU A 167 -6.46 8.33 -6.95
C GLU A 167 -5.14 7.87 -6.34
N ILE A 168 -4.72 6.63 -6.64
CA ILE A 168 -3.43 6.11 -6.18
C ILE A 168 -2.26 6.80 -6.88
N ASP A 169 -2.38 7.11 -8.18
CA ASP A 169 -1.37 7.87 -8.92
C ASP A 169 -1.15 9.24 -8.27
N ASN A 170 -2.23 9.97 -7.99
CA ASN A 170 -2.17 11.28 -7.34
C ASN A 170 -1.51 11.22 -5.96
N ILE A 171 -1.80 10.19 -5.16
CA ILE A 171 -1.13 9.99 -3.86
C ILE A 171 0.36 9.74 -4.06
N ILE A 172 0.74 8.87 -5.01
CA ILE A 172 2.15 8.57 -5.29
C ILE A 172 2.89 9.84 -5.71
N GLU A 173 2.38 10.58 -6.69
CA GLU A 173 3.06 11.77 -7.20
C GLU A 173 3.15 12.86 -6.13
N LYS A 174 2.10 13.05 -5.32
CA LYS A 174 2.16 13.97 -4.17
C LYS A 174 3.26 13.60 -3.16
N LEU A 175 3.48 12.32 -2.92
CA LEU A 175 4.53 11.84 -2.03
C LEU A 175 5.92 11.88 -2.68
N VAL A 176 6.01 11.73 -3.99
CA VAL A 176 7.25 11.95 -4.75
C VAL A 176 7.64 13.43 -4.71
N ASP A 177 6.68 14.35 -4.83
CA ASP A 177 6.90 15.79 -4.73
C ASP A 177 7.38 16.21 -3.33
N GLU A 178 7.13 15.44 -2.26
CA GLU A 178 7.72 15.68 -0.94
C GLU A 178 9.23 15.31 -0.86
N ILE A 179 9.75 14.56 -1.84
CA ILE A 179 11.13 14.04 -1.87
C ILE A 179 12.05 14.92 -2.74
N ILE A 180 11.50 15.69 -3.68
CA ILE A 180 12.22 16.57 -4.62
C ILE A 180 12.35 17.98 -4.04
#